data_AF-A0A2E0FEP8-F1
#
_entry.id   AF-A0A2E0FEP8-F1
#
_cell.length_a   1.000
_cell.length_b   1.000
_cell.length_c   1.000
_cell.angle_alpha   90.00
_cell.angle_beta   90.00
_cell.angle_gamma   90.00
#
_symmetry.space_group_name_H-M   'P 1'
#
loop_
_entity.id
_entity.type
_entity.pdbx_description
1 polymer ?
#
loop_
_entity_poly.entity_id
_entity_poly.type
_entity_poly.pdbx_seq_one_letter_code
_entity_poly.pdbx_strand_id
1 'polypeptide(L)'
;MPVASSPSDYTSIAPDYANGFGFYTDVVAVADMLQIPEFTDLTNPTEAQVGAIIKRVEGIVDDKAKRSYRPIIHEQEFHNFEFTRHPMHSYYGGFVGFIQLPQMKVRKIISLRVWQGNHYEEIASAQATLEMLENFRDLTSITLQLPDSGTSFVADSSTDGSPLNDEFEVTFGRKTSVAELAHLINEEFPSSTSQFTGATASKSLVTGSLSASDYFYAQKDSENSAQILISSLLPSDDGSDCVLKASIQQSATTVNASTTLTVADSSKLKVGMTLSGHSHIPANTTISSITDSTTVVMSATATGASSATTTFTSINGIPTVCNMTEFTDKNDMKRLGDYYTIGDEGRIFFQKEYPYHTRNSVVVTYIAGSGRVPAAIHEAATKLVCAEILRHDDQTILIAETGGNISIKEKYDILRKEAFETLSSKSDIVYFID
;
A
#
# COMPACT_ATOMS: atom_id res chain seq x y z
N MET A 1 -32.95 -10.53 9.84
CA MET A 1 -33.41 -11.29 8.66
C MET A 1 -32.17 -11.70 7.90
N PRO A 2 -31.98 -12.98 7.55
CA PRO A 2 -30.83 -13.40 6.76
C PRO A 2 -31.02 -12.85 5.36
N VAL A 3 -30.12 -11.97 4.93
CA VAL A 3 -30.09 -11.49 3.54
C VAL A 3 -29.65 -12.68 2.71
N ALA A 4 -30.54 -13.17 1.85
CA ALA A 4 -30.23 -14.18 0.86
C ALA A 4 -29.02 -13.70 0.04
N SER A 5 -27.88 -14.38 0.18
CA SER A 5 -26.76 -14.21 -0.75
C SER A 5 -27.22 -14.75 -2.10
N SER A 6 -27.47 -13.84 -3.05
CA SER A 6 -27.68 -14.21 -4.44
C SER A 6 -26.40 -14.87 -4.97
N PRO A 7 -26.47 -16.00 -5.70
CA PRO A 7 -25.32 -16.63 -6.36
C PRO A 7 -24.64 -15.77 -7.44
N SER A 8 -25.09 -14.54 -7.66
CA SER A 8 -24.62 -13.61 -8.71
C SER A 8 -23.44 -12.74 -8.28
N ASP A 9 -22.69 -13.14 -7.26
CA ASP A 9 -21.52 -12.40 -6.78
C ASP A 9 -20.28 -12.97 -7.49
N TYR A 10 -19.53 -12.12 -8.20
CA TYR A 10 -18.21 -12.48 -8.71
C TYR A 10 -17.27 -12.57 -7.49
N THR A 11 -17.16 -13.76 -6.88
CA THR A 11 -16.59 -13.95 -5.53
C THR A 11 -15.08 -14.16 -5.49
N SER A 12 -14.43 -14.37 -6.63
CA SER A 12 -12.97 -14.55 -6.71
C SER A 12 -12.31 -13.26 -7.21
N ILE A 13 -12.04 -12.34 -6.29
CA ILE A 13 -11.33 -11.10 -6.58
C ILE A 13 -9.84 -11.33 -6.33
N ALA A 14 -9.18 -11.97 -7.30
CA ALA A 14 -7.72 -12.11 -7.35
C ALA A 14 -7.29 -11.80 -8.79
N PRO A 15 -7.24 -10.52 -9.17
CA PRO A 15 -6.93 -10.14 -10.55
C PRO A 15 -5.52 -10.59 -10.92
N ASP A 16 -5.43 -11.37 -11.98
CA ASP A 16 -4.19 -11.80 -12.62
C ASP A 16 -4.34 -11.62 -14.13
N TYR A 17 -3.93 -10.43 -14.58
CA TYR A 17 -4.03 -10.07 -15.99
C TYR A 17 -3.07 -10.86 -16.88
N ALA A 18 -2.06 -11.55 -16.33
CA ALA A 18 -1.20 -12.42 -17.13
C ALA A 18 -1.97 -13.68 -17.57
N ASN A 19 -2.84 -14.18 -16.70
CA ASN A 19 -3.70 -15.35 -16.95
C ASN A 19 -5.14 -14.95 -17.36
N GLY A 20 -5.38 -13.69 -17.74
CA GLY A 20 -6.69 -13.23 -18.21
C GLY A 20 -7.77 -13.06 -17.13
N PHE A 21 -7.42 -13.04 -15.84
CA PHE A 21 -8.34 -12.78 -14.74
C PHE A 21 -8.35 -11.29 -14.40
N GLY A 22 -9.46 -10.61 -14.69
CA GLY A 22 -9.70 -9.23 -14.26
C GLY A 22 -10.45 -9.14 -12.94
N PHE A 23 -10.60 -7.91 -12.46
CA PHE A 23 -11.44 -7.56 -11.33
C PHE A 23 -12.93 -7.57 -11.68
N TYR A 24 -13.29 -7.13 -12.89
CA TYR A 24 -14.69 -7.05 -13.32
C TYR A 24 -15.13 -8.20 -14.21
N THR A 25 -14.21 -8.88 -14.88
CA THR A 25 -14.50 -9.98 -15.81
C THR A 25 -13.26 -10.86 -15.96
N ASP A 26 -13.43 -12.05 -16.52
CA ASP A 26 -12.34 -12.99 -16.80
C ASP A 26 -12.43 -13.47 -18.24
N VAL A 27 -11.34 -14.09 -18.67
CA VAL A 27 -11.18 -14.67 -20.00
C VAL A 27 -12.24 -15.74 -20.32
N VAL A 28 -12.76 -16.45 -19.31
CA VAL A 28 -13.78 -17.50 -19.47
C VAL A 28 -15.13 -16.88 -19.80
N ALA A 29 -15.58 -15.88 -19.03
CA ALA A 29 -16.81 -15.15 -19.27
C ALA A 29 -16.80 -14.44 -20.63
N VAL A 30 -15.63 -13.95 -21.06
CA VAL A 30 -15.45 -13.36 -22.39
C VAL A 30 -15.56 -14.43 -23.49
N ALA A 31 -14.94 -15.60 -23.33
CA ALA A 31 -15.05 -16.70 -24.29
C ALA A 31 -16.49 -17.23 -24.42
N ASP A 32 -17.17 -17.42 -23.28
CA ASP A 32 -18.57 -17.83 -23.22
C ASP A 32 -19.51 -16.84 -23.92
N MET A 33 -19.30 -15.54 -23.70
CA MET A 33 -20.09 -14.47 -24.32
C MET A 33 -19.88 -14.40 -25.85
N LEU A 34 -18.66 -14.66 -26.31
CA LEU A 34 -18.32 -14.75 -27.73
C LEU A 34 -18.71 -16.10 -28.35
N GLN A 35 -19.11 -17.09 -27.53
CA GLN A 35 -19.41 -18.47 -27.93
C GLN A 35 -18.24 -19.15 -28.66
N ILE A 36 -17.02 -18.92 -28.17
CA ILE A 36 -15.78 -19.52 -28.70
C ILE A 36 -15.15 -20.44 -27.65
N PRO A 37 -14.24 -21.35 -28.06
CA PRO A 37 -13.40 -22.05 -27.10
C PRO A 37 -12.60 -21.07 -26.23
N GLU A 38 -12.31 -21.48 -25.00
CA GLU A 38 -11.50 -20.68 -24.06
C GLU A 38 -10.16 -20.27 -24.68
N PHE A 39 -9.73 -19.04 -24.36
CA PHE A 39 -8.41 -18.56 -24.74
C PHE A 39 -7.34 -19.31 -23.93
N THR A 40 -6.19 -19.53 -24.54
CA THR A 40 -5.02 -20.16 -23.91
C THR A 40 -3.75 -19.42 -24.35
N ASP A 41 -2.60 -19.83 -23.83
CA ASP A 41 -1.29 -19.37 -24.32
C ASP A 41 -1.02 -19.64 -25.82
N LEU A 42 -1.81 -20.52 -26.44
CA LEU A 42 -1.67 -20.94 -27.84
C LEU A 42 -2.75 -20.36 -28.77
N THR A 43 -3.76 -19.68 -28.23
CA THR A 43 -4.80 -19.03 -29.05
C THR A 43 -4.32 -17.68 -29.57
N ASN A 44 -4.98 -17.17 -30.62
CA ASN A 44 -4.81 -15.80 -31.08
C ASN A 44 -6.17 -15.09 -31.00
N PRO A 45 -6.38 -14.14 -30.07
CA PRO A 45 -5.43 -13.64 -29.07
C PRO A 45 -5.09 -14.65 -27.95
N THR A 46 -3.95 -14.47 -27.28
CA THR A 46 -3.57 -15.25 -26.10
C THR A 46 -4.31 -14.77 -24.85
N GLU A 47 -4.38 -15.59 -23.80
CA GLU A 47 -4.98 -15.20 -22.52
C GLU A 47 -4.35 -13.93 -21.92
N ALA A 48 -3.02 -13.77 -22.01
CA ALA A 48 -2.32 -12.56 -21.57
C ALA A 48 -2.69 -11.31 -22.40
N GLN A 49 -2.90 -11.48 -23.71
CA GLN A 49 -3.36 -10.38 -24.56
C GLN A 49 -4.79 -9.97 -24.23
N VAL A 50 -5.68 -10.93 -23.98
CA VAL A 50 -7.04 -10.67 -23.50
C VAL A 50 -7.01 -10.00 -22.13
N GLY A 51 -6.16 -10.46 -21.21
CA GLY A 51 -5.95 -9.83 -19.90
C GLY A 51 -5.48 -8.37 -19.99
N ALA A 52 -4.61 -8.03 -20.94
CA ALA A 52 -4.24 -6.65 -21.21
C ALA A 52 -5.40 -5.79 -21.74
N ILE A 53 -6.32 -6.37 -22.52
CA ILE A 53 -7.56 -5.71 -22.95
C ILE A 53 -8.51 -5.52 -21.76
N ILE A 54 -8.70 -6.56 -20.93
CA ILE A 54 -9.50 -6.50 -19.70
C ILE A 54 -9.03 -5.33 -18.83
N LYS A 55 -7.73 -5.25 -18.52
CA LYS A 55 -7.14 -4.16 -17.72
C LYS A 55 -7.48 -2.77 -18.27
N ARG A 56 -7.44 -2.59 -19.60
CA ARG A 56 -7.78 -1.33 -20.26
C ARG A 56 -9.27 -1.02 -20.17
N VAL A 57 -10.13 -2.01 -20.39
CA VAL A 57 -11.58 -1.87 -20.33
C VAL A 57 -12.05 -1.54 -18.91
N GLU A 58 -11.44 -2.10 -17.88
CA GLU A 58 -11.75 -1.75 -16.49
C GLU A 58 -11.52 -0.27 -16.19
N GLY A 59 -10.44 0.32 -16.72
CA GLY A 59 -10.23 1.77 -16.63
C GLY A 59 -11.34 2.57 -17.32
N ILE A 60 -11.80 2.11 -18.49
CA ILE A 60 -12.93 2.74 -19.21
C ILE A 60 -14.24 2.61 -18.41
N VAL A 61 -14.47 1.45 -17.79
CA VAL A 61 -15.63 1.20 -16.93
C VAL A 61 -15.62 2.15 -15.74
N ASP A 62 -14.50 2.29 -15.04
CA ASP A 62 -14.33 3.20 -13.91
C ASP A 62 -14.59 4.67 -14.32
N ASP A 63 -13.99 5.09 -15.43
CA ASP A 63 -14.13 6.45 -15.96
C ASP A 63 -15.58 6.79 -16.37
N LYS A 64 -16.33 5.80 -16.85
CA LYS A 64 -17.73 5.96 -17.28
C LYS A 64 -18.71 5.85 -16.13
N ALA A 65 -18.47 4.92 -15.19
CA ALA A 65 -19.26 4.79 -13.98
C ALA A 65 -18.99 5.93 -12.98
N LYS A 66 -17.90 6.71 -13.17
CA LYS A 66 -17.46 7.77 -12.24
C LYS A 66 -17.22 7.27 -10.82
N ARG A 67 -17.04 5.96 -10.67
CA ARG A 67 -16.63 5.29 -9.45
C ARG A 67 -15.90 4.01 -9.82
N SER A 68 -14.99 3.61 -8.96
CA SER A 68 -14.38 2.29 -9.06
C SER A 68 -15.09 1.30 -8.14
N TYR A 69 -15.31 0.08 -8.62
CA TYR A 69 -15.79 -1.03 -7.79
C TYR A 69 -14.63 -1.90 -7.31
N ARG A 70 -13.43 -1.74 -7.88
CA ARG A 70 -12.20 -2.29 -7.33
C ARG A 70 -11.68 -1.40 -6.19
N PRO A 71 -11.06 -1.98 -5.15
CA PRO A 71 -10.36 -1.20 -4.15
C PRO A 71 -9.16 -0.53 -4.82
N ILE A 72 -9.19 0.79 -4.89
CA ILE A 72 -8.10 1.62 -5.37
C ILE A 72 -7.64 2.48 -4.20
N ILE A 73 -6.33 2.58 -4.03
CA ILE A 73 -5.72 3.55 -3.15
C ILE A 73 -5.66 4.88 -3.90
N HIS A 74 -6.32 5.88 -3.33
CA HIS A 74 -6.23 7.27 -3.78
C HIS A 74 -5.18 7.97 -2.93
N GLU A 75 -4.07 8.33 -3.56
CA GLU A 75 -2.88 8.82 -2.88
C GLU A 75 -2.82 10.34 -2.82
N GLN A 76 -2.50 10.86 -1.63
CA GLN A 76 -2.14 12.26 -1.39
C GLN A 76 -3.08 13.29 -2.04
N GLU A 77 -4.39 13.10 -1.89
CA GLU A 77 -5.35 14.07 -2.38
C GLU A 77 -5.38 15.31 -1.48
N PHE A 78 -5.16 16.48 -2.08
CA PHE A 78 -5.23 17.77 -1.39
C PHE A 78 -6.65 18.33 -1.44
N HIS A 79 -7.15 18.68 -0.27
CA HIS A 79 -8.50 19.22 -0.09
C HIS A 79 -8.47 20.57 0.61
N ASN A 80 -9.39 21.43 0.18
CA ASN A 80 -9.65 22.70 0.85
C ASN A 80 -10.69 22.47 1.94
N PHE A 81 -10.41 22.94 3.15
CA PHE A 81 -11.36 22.87 4.25
C PHE A 81 -12.22 24.13 4.27
N GLU A 82 -13.54 23.94 4.24
CA GLU A 82 -14.50 25.03 4.35
C GLU A 82 -15.18 25.03 5.72
N PHE A 83 -15.15 26.20 6.37
CA PHE A 83 -15.80 26.40 7.66
C PHE A 83 -17.30 26.54 7.45
N THR A 84 -18.06 25.52 7.82
CA THR A 84 -19.53 25.60 7.84
C THR A 84 -20.05 26.46 8.99
N ARG A 85 -19.25 26.60 10.07
CA ARG A 85 -19.54 27.44 11.23
C ARG A 85 -18.25 28.11 11.71
N HIS A 86 -18.36 29.32 12.23
CA HIS A 86 -17.24 29.99 12.87
C HIS A 86 -16.72 29.12 14.04
N PRO A 87 -15.41 28.86 14.18
CA PRO A 87 -14.87 27.93 15.19
C PRO A 87 -15.28 28.24 16.64
N MET A 88 -15.54 29.51 16.98
CA MET A 88 -16.03 29.89 18.31
C MET A 88 -17.46 29.38 18.62
N HIS A 89 -18.23 28.97 17.61
CA HIS A 89 -19.62 28.51 17.76
C HIS A 89 -19.76 26.98 17.82
N SER A 90 -18.67 26.21 17.64
CA SER A 90 -18.70 24.73 17.71
C SER A 90 -18.50 24.17 19.13
N TYR A 91 -18.17 25.02 20.10
CA TYR A 91 -17.85 24.64 21.50
C TYR A 91 -18.96 23.83 22.21
N TYR A 92 -20.20 23.86 21.69
CA TYR A 92 -21.36 23.12 22.22
C TYR A 92 -21.96 22.10 21.23
N GLY A 93 -21.11 21.31 20.55
CA GLY A 93 -21.48 19.97 20.07
C GLY A 93 -21.79 19.82 18.58
N GLY A 94 -21.11 20.55 17.69
CA GLY A 94 -21.24 20.37 16.23
C GLY A 94 -19.90 20.28 15.51
N PHE A 95 -19.93 19.79 14.26
CA PHE A 95 -18.76 19.79 13.36
C PHE A 95 -18.39 21.22 12.95
N VAL A 96 -17.09 21.49 12.82
CA VAL A 96 -16.54 22.78 12.37
C VAL A 96 -16.73 22.94 10.85
N GLY A 97 -16.54 21.84 10.13
CA GLY A 97 -16.69 21.77 8.69
C GLY A 97 -16.54 20.33 8.20
N PHE A 98 -16.61 20.18 6.88
CA PHE A 98 -16.38 18.90 6.23
C PHE A 98 -15.59 19.09 4.93
N ILE A 99 -14.98 18.01 4.46
CA ILE A 99 -14.48 17.90 3.09
C ILE A 99 -15.28 16.82 2.37
N GLN A 100 -15.42 16.99 1.07
CA GLN A 100 -16.05 16.02 0.18
C GLN A 100 -14.96 15.40 -0.70
N LEU A 101 -14.71 14.11 -0.52
CA LEU A 101 -13.80 13.38 -1.39
C LEU A 101 -14.43 13.21 -2.79
N PRO A 102 -13.62 13.17 -3.86
CA PRO A 102 -14.12 12.97 -5.22
C PRO A 102 -14.72 11.57 -5.40
N GLN A 103 -14.22 10.61 -4.63
CA GLN A 103 -14.68 9.23 -4.66
C GLN A 103 -15.62 8.93 -3.50
N MET A 104 -16.69 8.20 -3.81
CA MET A 104 -17.62 7.64 -2.85
C MET A 104 -17.19 6.23 -2.43
N LYS A 105 -17.87 5.64 -1.45
CA LYS A 105 -17.59 4.27 -0.95
C LYS A 105 -16.15 4.13 -0.45
N VAL A 106 -15.75 5.07 0.41
CA VAL A 106 -14.48 5.00 1.14
C VAL A 106 -14.58 3.86 2.15
N ARG A 107 -13.69 2.88 2.00
CA ARG A 107 -13.62 1.69 2.87
C ARG A 107 -12.78 1.97 4.11
N LYS A 108 -11.65 2.65 3.92
CA LYS A 108 -10.69 2.94 4.98
C LYS A 108 -9.88 4.18 4.63
N ILE A 109 -9.65 5.03 5.63
CA ILE A 109 -8.66 6.09 5.58
C ILE A 109 -7.31 5.50 5.99
N ILE A 110 -6.30 5.64 5.14
CA ILE A 110 -4.94 5.13 5.38
C ILE A 110 -4.07 6.21 6.02
N SER A 111 -4.30 7.47 5.65
CA SER A 111 -3.66 8.65 6.24
C SER A 111 -4.58 9.85 6.06
N LEU A 112 -4.76 10.61 7.14
CA LEU A 112 -5.46 11.88 7.19
C LEU A 112 -4.55 12.89 7.88
N ARG A 113 -4.05 13.83 7.10
CA ARG A 113 -3.13 14.86 7.58
C ARG A 113 -3.80 16.22 7.52
N VAL A 114 -3.71 16.96 8.62
CA VAL A 114 -4.33 18.27 8.80
C VAL A 114 -3.27 19.33 9.02
N TRP A 115 -3.39 20.47 8.33
CA TRP A 115 -2.43 21.57 8.45
C TRP A 115 -2.62 22.36 9.76
N GLN A 116 -1.62 22.36 10.63
CA GLN A 116 -1.63 23.05 11.93
C GLN A 116 -0.92 24.41 11.94
N GLY A 117 -0.60 24.95 10.77
CA GLY A 117 0.02 26.27 10.62
C GLY A 117 1.49 26.24 10.19
N ASN A 118 2.26 25.27 10.71
CA ASN A 118 3.67 25.09 10.34
C ASN A 118 3.98 23.72 9.72
N HIS A 119 3.20 22.70 10.04
CA HIS A 119 3.36 21.35 9.53
C HIS A 119 1.99 20.65 9.39
N TYR A 120 1.97 19.58 8.61
CA TYR A 120 0.88 18.61 8.59
C TYR A 120 0.99 17.64 9.77
N GLU A 121 -0.09 17.54 10.53
CA GLU A 121 -0.22 16.57 11.62
C GLU A 121 -1.08 15.40 11.15
N GLU A 122 -0.60 14.17 11.35
CA GLU A 122 -1.37 12.96 11.08
C GLU A 122 -2.36 12.71 12.22
N ILE A 123 -3.63 12.59 11.88
CA ILE A 123 -4.74 12.42 12.83
C ILE A 123 -5.54 11.13 12.60
N ALA A 124 -5.09 10.25 11.70
CA ALA A 124 -5.73 8.97 11.43
C ALA A 124 -4.72 7.84 11.20
N SER A 125 -5.25 6.61 11.24
CA SER A 125 -4.55 5.35 11.05
C SER A 125 -3.55 4.98 12.15
N ALA A 126 -3.17 3.72 12.19
CA ALA A 126 -2.02 3.29 12.96
C ALA A 126 -0.77 3.54 12.11
N GLN A 127 0.02 4.53 12.49
CA GLN A 127 1.16 4.99 11.70
C GLN A 127 2.46 4.92 12.51
N ALA A 128 3.50 4.41 11.88
CA ALA A 128 4.89 4.48 12.30
C ALA A 128 5.66 5.46 11.41
N THR A 129 6.75 6.02 11.91
CA THR A 129 7.64 6.87 11.12
C THR A 129 9.06 6.37 11.21
N LEU A 130 9.81 6.52 10.11
CA LEU A 130 11.23 6.25 10.04
C LEU A 130 11.91 7.44 9.37
N GLU A 131 12.86 8.05 10.05
CA GLU A 131 13.70 9.12 9.52
C GLU A 131 15.13 8.61 9.36
N MET A 132 15.68 8.73 8.15
CA MET A 132 17.08 8.41 7.88
C MET A 132 17.99 9.56 8.33
N LEU A 133 19.02 9.25 9.11
CA LEU A 133 19.99 10.23 9.63
C LEU A 133 21.28 10.26 8.80
N GLU A 134 22.30 10.99 9.25
CA GLU A 134 23.54 11.19 8.50
C GLU A 134 24.30 9.89 8.19
N ASN A 135 24.35 8.96 9.13
CA ASN A 135 25.02 7.66 8.96
C ASN A 135 24.07 6.54 8.51
N PHE A 136 22.98 6.87 7.80
CA PHE A 136 21.98 5.89 7.34
C PHE A 136 22.56 4.76 6.48
N ARG A 137 23.77 4.92 5.93
CA ARG A 137 24.45 3.90 5.11
C ARG A 137 24.82 2.64 5.88
N ASP A 138 24.90 2.73 7.21
CA ASP A 138 25.14 1.56 8.05
C ASP A 138 23.88 0.71 8.28
N LEU A 139 22.71 1.22 7.89
CA LEU A 139 21.45 0.50 7.95
C LEU A 139 21.53 -0.73 7.03
N THR A 140 21.28 -1.90 7.59
CA THR A 140 21.33 -3.17 6.85
C THR A 140 19.94 -3.66 6.45
N SER A 141 18.95 -3.48 7.33
CA SER A 141 17.57 -3.85 7.01
C SER A 141 16.55 -3.11 7.86
N ILE A 142 15.34 -3.01 7.32
CA ILE A 142 14.14 -2.56 8.01
C ILE A 142 13.18 -3.74 8.07
N THR A 143 12.62 -4.02 9.24
CA THR A 143 11.64 -5.10 9.41
C THR A 143 10.29 -4.53 9.79
N LEU A 144 9.27 -4.89 9.02
CA LEU A 144 7.87 -4.67 9.35
C LEU A 144 7.29 -5.98 9.86
N GLN A 145 6.80 -6.00 11.09
CA GLN A 145 6.24 -7.20 11.69
C GLN A 145 4.75 -7.00 11.97
N LEU A 146 3.97 -8.00 11.59
CA LEU A 146 2.55 -8.10 11.94
C LEU A 146 2.36 -8.27 13.46
N PRO A 147 1.16 -8.00 14.00
CA PRO A 147 0.86 -8.09 15.42
C PRO A 147 1.21 -9.43 16.06
N ASP A 148 1.34 -9.43 17.40
CA ASP A 148 1.54 -10.63 18.22
C ASP A 148 2.76 -11.48 17.82
N SER A 149 3.83 -10.82 17.39
CA SER A 149 5.02 -11.47 16.84
C SER A 149 4.74 -12.33 15.60
N GLY A 150 3.76 -11.94 14.78
CA GLY A 150 3.43 -12.57 13.52
C GLY A 150 4.53 -12.46 12.45
N THR A 151 4.13 -12.69 11.19
CA THR A 151 5.02 -12.68 10.04
C THR A 151 5.82 -11.37 9.96
N SER A 152 7.11 -11.50 9.66
CA SER A 152 8.02 -10.37 9.44
C SER A 152 8.32 -10.23 7.96
N PHE A 153 8.25 -9.00 7.46
CA PHE A 153 8.72 -8.59 6.14
C PHE A 153 10.04 -7.85 6.35
N VAL A 154 11.12 -8.37 5.78
CA VAL A 154 12.47 -7.82 5.94
C VAL A 154 12.86 -7.15 4.63
N ALA A 155 12.90 -5.83 4.64
CA ALA A 155 13.45 -5.04 3.56
C ALA A 155 14.96 -4.93 3.77
N ASP A 156 15.74 -5.60 2.94
CA ASP A 156 17.20 -5.56 3.01
C ASP A 156 17.75 -4.38 2.21
N SER A 157 18.87 -3.81 2.68
CA SER A 157 19.54 -2.70 2.01
C SER A 157 20.59 -3.19 1.02
N SER A 158 20.67 -2.59 -0.16
CA SER A 158 21.81 -2.73 -1.06
C SER A 158 22.79 -1.55 -0.94
N THR A 159 24.08 -1.86 -1.16
CA THR A 159 25.20 -0.91 -1.19
C THR A 159 25.93 -0.89 -2.54
N ASP A 160 25.39 -1.54 -3.56
CA ASP A 160 26.05 -1.72 -4.85
C ASP A 160 25.54 -0.77 -5.95
N GLY A 161 24.48 0.01 -5.68
CA GLY A 161 23.89 0.93 -6.65
C GLY A 161 23.02 0.23 -7.70
N SER A 162 22.70 -1.05 -7.52
CA SER A 162 21.85 -1.86 -8.40
C SER A 162 21.04 -2.85 -7.54
N PRO A 163 20.11 -2.33 -6.72
CA PRO A 163 19.38 -3.14 -5.76
C PRO A 163 18.53 -4.19 -6.48
N LEU A 164 18.41 -5.37 -5.87
CA LEU A 164 17.45 -6.38 -6.33
C LEU A 164 16.00 -5.88 -6.15
N ASN A 165 15.03 -6.66 -6.63
CA ASN A 165 13.61 -6.29 -6.55
C ASN A 165 13.07 -6.32 -5.11
N ASP A 166 13.73 -7.02 -4.20
CA ASP A 166 13.43 -7.17 -2.78
C ASP A 166 14.29 -6.29 -1.86
N GLU A 167 15.16 -5.46 -2.44
CA GLU A 167 16.10 -4.61 -1.70
C GLU A 167 15.81 -3.11 -1.92
N PHE A 168 16.20 -2.27 -0.96
CA PHE A 168 16.22 -0.81 -1.11
C PHE A 168 17.66 -0.28 -1.11
N GLU A 169 17.91 0.78 -1.85
CA GLU A 169 19.30 1.25 -2.07
C GLU A 169 19.76 2.29 -1.04
N VAL A 170 20.93 2.11 -0.42
CA VAL A 170 21.53 3.07 0.52
C VAL A 170 22.76 3.81 -0.02
N THR A 171 23.22 3.51 -1.24
CA THR A 171 24.37 4.20 -1.88
C THR A 171 24.04 5.63 -2.31
N PHE A 172 22.79 5.90 -2.67
CA PHE A 172 22.36 7.23 -3.09
C PHE A 172 22.16 8.18 -1.90
N GLY A 173 21.36 9.23 -2.07
CA GLY A 173 21.01 10.15 -0.99
C GLY A 173 19.82 9.63 -0.17
N ARG A 174 19.71 10.08 1.09
CA ARG A 174 18.60 9.73 2.02
C ARG A 174 17.22 9.78 1.37
N LYS A 175 16.95 10.83 0.59
CA LYS A 175 15.65 11.03 -0.09
C LYS A 175 15.35 9.95 -1.12
N THR A 176 16.38 9.48 -1.81
CA THR A 176 16.29 8.41 -2.79
C THR A 176 16.08 7.07 -2.10
N SER A 177 16.84 6.79 -1.05
CA SER A 177 16.69 5.56 -0.24
C SER A 177 15.31 5.45 0.40
N VAL A 178 14.77 6.56 0.89
CA VAL A 178 13.40 6.65 1.40
C VAL A 178 12.36 6.40 0.31
N ALA A 179 12.60 6.89 -0.92
CA ALA A 179 11.71 6.61 -2.05
C ALA A 179 11.74 5.13 -2.45
N GLU A 180 12.93 4.53 -2.54
CA GLU A 180 13.09 3.09 -2.82
C GLU A 180 12.41 2.24 -1.76
N LEU A 181 12.57 2.58 -0.48
CA LEU A 181 11.91 1.86 0.60
C LEU A 181 10.38 1.97 0.53
N ALA A 182 9.83 3.13 0.16
CA ALA A 182 8.40 3.28 -0.05
C ALA A 182 7.90 2.41 -1.21
N HIS A 183 8.59 2.42 -2.35
CA HIS A 183 8.26 1.57 -3.50
C HIS A 183 8.35 0.08 -3.16
N LEU A 184 9.31 -0.31 -2.32
CA LEU A 184 9.46 -1.69 -1.87
C LEU A 184 8.31 -2.14 -0.96
N ILE A 185 7.90 -1.31 0.00
CA ILE A 185 6.77 -1.63 0.90
C ILE A 185 5.45 -1.70 0.12
N ASN A 186 5.24 -0.78 -0.83
CA ASN A 186 4.03 -0.76 -1.65
C ASN A 186 4.06 -1.76 -2.81
N GLU A 187 5.19 -2.43 -3.05
CA GLU A 187 5.42 -3.35 -4.17
C GLU A 187 5.15 -2.73 -5.55
N GLU A 188 5.60 -1.48 -5.70
CA GLU A 188 5.39 -0.66 -6.87
C GLU A 188 6.60 -0.61 -7.80
N PHE A 189 6.36 -0.22 -9.05
CA PHE A 189 7.45 0.09 -9.97
C PHE A 189 8.11 1.42 -9.55
N PRO A 190 9.43 1.43 -9.27
CA PRO A 190 10.14 2.60 -8.77
C PRO A 190 10.40 3.61 -9.90
N SER A 191 9.34 4.19 -10.47
CA SER A 191 9.39 5.02 -11.68
C SER A 191 10.30 6.24 -11.55
N SER A 192 10.32 6.87 -10.37
CA SER A 192 11.11 8.07 -10.07
C SER A 192 12.60 7.81 -9.87
N THR A 193 12.99 6.56 -9.65
CA THR A 193 14.36 6.17 -9.28
C THR A 193 14.98 5.15 -10.24
N SER A 194 14.14 4.47 -11.04
CA SER A 194 14.49 3.45 -12.02
C SER A 194 15.66 3.82 -12.94
N GLN A 195 15.77 5.09 -13.35
CA GLN A 195 16.83 5.53 -14.26
C GLN A 195 18.24 5.33 -13.68
N PHE A 196 18.41 5.47 -12.36
CA PHE A 196 19.70 5.37 -11.70
C PHE A 196 19.86 4.12 -10.85
N THR A 197 18.77 3.47 -10.43
CA THR A 197 18.83 2.14 -9.79
C THR A 197 18.88 0.99 -10.80
N GLY A 198 18.53 1.25 -12.05
CA GLY A 198 18.47 0.21 -13.09
C GLY A 198 17.25 -0.70 -12.99
N ALA A 199 16.26 -0.37 -12.14
CA ALA A 199 15.07 -1.18 -11.94
C ALA A 199 14.23 -1.28 -13.23
N THR A 200 13.85 -2.51 -13.59
CA THR A 200 13.05 -2.83 -14.80
C THR A 200 11.71 -3.48 -14.48
N ALA A 201 11.47 -3.82 -13.22
CA ALA A 201 10.26 -4.47 -12.73
C ALA A 201 9.81 -3.83 -11.41
N SER A 202 8.58 -4.13 -11.00
CA SER A 202 8.08 -3.72 -9.69
C SER A 202 8.93 -4.32 -8.57
N LYS A 203 9.09 -3.55 -7.50
CA LYS A 203 9.65 -4.08 -6.26
C LYS A 203 8.68 -5.10 -5.65
N SER A 204 9.20 -6.02 -4.84
CA SER A 204 8.40 -7.06 -4.21
C SER A 204 8.98 -7.40 -2.84
N LEU A 205 8.13 -7.38 -1.82
CA LEU A 205 8.48 -7.67 -0.45
C LEU A 205 7.52 -8.74 0.07
N VAL A 206 7.86 -9.99 -0.21
CA VAL A 206 7.00 -11.15 0.05
C VAL A 206 7.65 -12.06 1.09
N THR A 207 6.87 -12.45 2.09
CA THR A 207 7.25 -13.49 3.05
C THR A 207 6.29 -14.66 2.93
N GLY A 208 6.77 -15.77 2.36
CA GLY A 208 5.91 -16.93 2.07
C GLY A 208 4.92 -16.61 0.96
N SER A 209 3.62 -16.67 1.24
CA SER A 209 2.54 -16.32 0.30
C SER A 209 1.90 -14.96 0.60
N LEU A 210 2.54 -14.14 1.45
CA LEU A 210 2.00 -12.86 1.90
C LEU A 210 2.82 -11.71 1.33
N SER A 211 2.13 -10.72 0.81
CA SER A 211 2.69 -9.47 0.27
C SER A 211 2.67 -8.37 1.34
N ALA A 212 3.76 -7.61 1.49
CA ALA A 212 3.80 -6.51 2.46
C ALA A 212 2.77 -5.42 2.14
N SER A 213 2.50 -5.17 0.85
CA SER A 213 1.56 -4.17 0.35
C SER A 213 0.10 -4.42 0.75
N ASP A 214 -0.26 -5.66 1.09
CA ASP A 214 -1.59 -6.02 1.61
C ASP A 214 -1.82 -5.52 3.05
N TYR A 215 -0.73 -5.32 3.80
CA TYR A 215 -0.76 -5.02 5.23
C TYR A 215 -0.23 -3.64 5.59
N PHE A 216 0.65 -3.08 4.77
CA PHE A 216 1.29 -1.80 5.01
C PHE A 216 1.22 -0.92 3.77
N TYR A 217 1.10 0.37 4.00
CA TYR A 217 1.23 1.39 2.96
C TYR A 217 2.24 2.41 3.42
N ALA A 218 3.20 2.73 2.56
CA ALA A 218 4.25 3.68 2.84
C ALA A 218 4.19 4.87 1.90
N GLN A 219 4.48 6.05 2.43
CA GLN A 219 4.63 7.27 1.65
C GLN A 219 5.76 8.12 2.22
N LYS A 220 6.37 8.92 1.35
CA LYS A 220 7.33 9.93 1.79
C LYS A 220 6.60 11.07 2.45
N ASP A 221 7.20 11.63 3.50
CA ASP A 221 6.71 12.89 4.02
C ASP A 221 7.02 14.03 3.02
N SER A 222 6.02 14.88 2.81
CA SER A 222 6.08 16.03 1.92
C SER A 222 6.98 17.13 2.46
N GLU A 223 7.13 17.23 3.78
CA GLU A 223 7.92 18.26 4.44
C GLU A 223 9.35 17.80 4.70
N ASN A 224 9.50 16.61 5.29
CA ASN A 224 10.78 15.96 5.49
C ASN A 224 10.97 14.81 4.51
N SER A 225 11.55 15.09 3.34
CA SER A 225 11.79 14.04 2.33
C SER A 225 12.79 12.95 2.75
N ALA A 226 13.41 13.05 3.94
CA ALA A 226 14.24 11.98 4.54
C ALA A 226 13.45 11.11 5.53
N GLN A 227 12.16 11.37 5.69
CA GLN A 227 11.24 10.61 6.52
C GLN A 227 10.22 9.85 5.65
N ILE A 228 9.94 8.62 6.07
CA ILE A 228 8.86 7.78 5.53
C ILE A 228 7.78 7.62 6.60
N LEU A 229 6.54 7.70 6.15
CA LEU A 229 5.33 7.47 6.93
C LEU A 229 4.79 6.10 6.52
N ILE A 230 4.66 5.18 7.48
CA ILE A 230 4.21 3.81 7.23
C ILE A 230 2.90 3.62 7.99
N SER A 231 1.82 3.45 7.26
CA SER A 231 0.47 3.21 7.80
C SER A 231 0.12 1.73 7.72
N SER A 232 -0.48 1.19 8.77
CA SER A 232 -1.03 -0.17 8.76
C SER A 232 -2.39 -0.21 8.06
N LEU A 233 -2.57 -1.20 7.18
CA LEU A 233 -3.82 -1.51 6.51
C LEU A 233 -4.73 -2.42 7.35
N LEU A 234 -4.21 -2.97 8.45
CA LEU A 234 -4.98 -3.74 9.44
C LEU A 234 -6.02 -2.88 10.20
N PRO A 235 -7.11 -3.50 10.68
CA PRO A 235 -8.15 -2.78 11.42
C PRO A 235 -7.65 -2.25 12.77
N SER A 236 -7.95 -0.98 13.07
CA SER A 236 -7.79 -0.30 14.38
C SER A 236 -6.62 -0.84 15.22
N ASP A 237 -6.93 -1.58 16.28
CA ASP A 237 -6.05 -2.01 17.37
C ASP A 237 -4.95 -2.96 16.85
N ASP A 238 -5.29 -3.84 15.91
CA ASP A 238 -4.31 -4.72 15.25
C ASP A 238 -3.29 -3.88 14.46
N GLY A 239 -3.68 -2.71 13.97
CA GLY A 239 -2.76 -1.81 13.30
C GLY A 239 -1.68 -1.24 14.24
N SER A 240 -2.05 -0.91 15.48
CA SER A 240 -1.11 -0.36 16.48
C SER A 240 -0.15 -1.39 17.05
N ASP A 241 -0.51 -2.68 17.01
CA ASP A 241 0.34 -3.76 17.52
C ASP A 241 1.39 -4.23 16.51
N CYS A 242 1.41 -3.62 15.31
CA CYS A 242 2.48 -3.82 14.34
C CYS A 242 3.81 -3.28 14.88
N VAL A 243 4.94 -3.90 14.50
CA VAL A 243 6.26 -3.50 14.99
C VAL A 243 7.17 -3.12 13.83
N LEU A 244 7.78 -1.94 13.94
CA LEU A 244 8.84 -1.46 13.06
C LEU A 244 10.20 -1.69 13.72
N LYS A 245 11.13 -2.32 13.01
CA LYS A 245 12.50 -2.55 13.48
C LYS A 245 13.51 -2.07 12.45
N ALA A 246 14.67 -1.65 12.93
CA ALA A 246 15.84 -1.36 12.12
C ALA A 246 17.00 -2.24 12.58
N SER A 247 17.84 -2.65 11.65
CA SER A 247 19.02 -3.47 11.92
C SER A 247 20.28 -2.87 11.32
N ILE A 248 21.39 -3.01 12.03
CA ILE A 248 22.74 -2.81 11.50
C ILE A 248 23.57 -4.07 11.69
N GLN A 249 24.62 -4.22 10.89
CA GLN A 249 25.62 -5.25 11.08
C GLN A 249 26.97 -4.65 11.46
N GLN A 250 27.65 -5.28 12.42
CA GLN A 250 29.02 -4.92 12.76
C GLN A 250 29.86 -6.18 12.97
N SER A 251 31.14 -6.08 12.66
CA SER A 251 32.14 -7.04 13.14
C SER A 251 32.15 -7.05 14.66
N ALA A 252 32.07 -8.25 15.24
CA ALA A 252 32.07 -8.45 16.67
C ALA A 252 32.95 -9.64 17.06
N THR A 253 33.53 -9.58 18.26
CA THR A 253 34.34 -10.65 18.85
C THR A 253 33.76 -11.04 20.19
N THR A 254 33.45 -12.32 20.34
CA THR A 254 32.98 -12.93 21.58
C THR A 254 34.14 -13.58 22.33
N VAL A 255 34.03 -13.62 23.66
CA VAL A 255 34.91 -14.40 24.53
C VAL A 255 34.06 -15.49 25.20
N ASN A 256 34.56 -16.73 25.21
CA ASN A 256 33.85 -17.87 25.76
C ASN A 256 33.48 -17.64 27.23
N ALA A 257 32.24 -17.98 27.59
CA ALA A 257 31.67 -17.82 28.92
C ALA A 257 31.73 -16.37 29.46
N SER A 258 31.83 -15.38 28.57
CA SER A 258 31.84 -13.95 28.91
C SER A 258 30.60 -13.26 28.37
N THR A 259 30.12 -12.24 29.07
CA THR A 259 29.11 -11.31 28.57
C THR A 259 29.72 -10.19 27.73
N THR A 260 31.05 -10.11 27.63
CA THR A 260 31.71 -9.06 26.86
C THR A 260 31.69 -9.38 25.37
N LEU A 261 31.25 -8.40 24.58
CA LEU A 261 31.33 -8.40 23.13
C LEU A 261 32.12 -7.16 22.70
N THR A 262 33.20 -7.38 21.95
CA THR A 262 33.94 -6.28 21.32
C THR A 262 33.38 -6.03 19.93
N VAL A 263 32.92 -4.83 19.65
CA VAL A 263 32.31 -4.38 18.38
C VAL A 263 33.20 -3.34 17.69
N ALA A 264 32.96 -3.09 16.41
CA ALA A 264 33.69 -2.08 15.65
C ALA A 264 33.41 -0.65 16.13
N ASP A 265 32.16 -0.31 16.41
CA ASP A 265 31.74 1.04 16.82
C ASP A 265 30.46 1.01 17.67
N SER A 266 30.60 1.27 18.96
CA SER A 266 29.46 1.32 19.89
C SER A 266 28.62 2.60 19.80
N SER A 267 29.08 3.64 19.09
CA SER A 267 28.32 4.90 18.92
C SER A 267 27.02 4.72 18.13
N LYS A 268 26.94 3.64 17.34
CA LYS A 268 25.76 3.22 16.56
C LYS A 268 24.87 2.25 17.33
N LEU A 269 25.24 1.89 18.55
CA LEU A 269 24.54 0.91 19.37
C LEU A 269 23.82 1.58 20.53
N LYS A 270 22.77 0.94 21.02
CA LYS A 270 22.09 1.35 22.24
C LYS A 270 21.73 0.15 23.10
N VAL A 271 21.60 0.41 24.40
CA VAL A 271 21.10 -0.57 25.37
C VAL A 271 19.73 -1.08 24.93
N GLY A 272 19.52 -2.40 25.05
CA GLY A 272 18.28 -3.07 24.67
C GLY A 272 18.23 -3.60 23.23
N MET A 273 19.20 -3.26 22.35
CA MET A 273 19.27 -3.88 21.02
C MET A 273 19.41 -5.40 21.13
N THR A 274 18.68 -6.14 20.30
CA THR A 274 18.79 -7.60 20.21
C THR A 274 19.95 -7.99 19.29
N LEU A 275 20.68 -9.04 19.66
CA LEU A 275 21.84 -9.54 18.92
C LEU A 275 21.48 -10.86 18.22
N SER A 276 21.89 -10.99 16.96
CA SER A 276 21.71 -12.21 16.17
C SER A 276 22.77 -12.36 15.08
N GLY A 277 22.69 -13.42 14.28
CA GLY A 277 23.62 -13.68 13.15
C GLY A 277 24.97 -14.29 13.55
N HIS A 278 25.27 -14.41 14.84
CA HIS A 278 26.48 -15.06 15.34
C HIS A 278 26.16 -16.31 16.18
N SER A 279 26.70 -17.47 15.77
CA SER A 279 26.42 -18.79 16.37
C SER A 279 26.79 -18.95 17.85
N HIS A 280 27.68 -18.10 18.38
CA HIS A 280 28.10 -18.14 19.78
C HIS A 280 27.35 -17.16 20.68
N ILE A 281 26.41 -16.39 20.12
CA ILE A 281 25.53 -15.51 20.88
C ILE A 281 24.23 -16.28 21.14
N PRO A 282 23.83 -16.48 22.40
CA PRO A 282 22.56 -17.13 22.72
C PRO A 282 21.37 -16.41 22.11
N ALA A 283 20.29 -17.14 21.81
CA ALA A 283 19.05 -16.55 21.35
C ALA A 283 18.51 -15.53 22.38
N ASN A 284 17.83 -14.48 21.89
CA ASN A 284 17.27 -13.40 22.70
C ASN A 284 18.30 -12.59 23.53
N THR A 285 19.58 -12.67 23.19
CA THR A 285 20.62 -11.85 23.83
C THR A 285 20.43 -10.38 23.44
N THR A 286 20.60 -9.48 24.41
CA THR A 286 20.47 -8.04 24.25
C THR A 286 21.69 -7.29 24.79
N ILE A 287 21.89 -6.05 24.36
CA ILE A 287 22.88 -5.15 24.97
C ILE A 287 22.38 -4.72 26.35
N SER A 288 23.07 -5.14 27.40
CA SER A 288 22.80 -4.74 28.79
C SER A 288 23.45 -3.41 29.14
N SER A 289 24.65 -3.12 28.65
CA SER A 289 25.35 -1.84 28.84
C SER A 289 26.43 -1.63 27.78
N ILE A 290 26.83 -0.37 27.59
CA ILE A 290 27.94 0.03 26.73
C ILE A 290 29.02 0.61 27.64
N THR A 291 30.21 0.01 27.63
CA THR A 291 31.29 0.37 28.57
C THR A 291 32.24 1.39 27.96
N ASP A 292 32.51 1.27 26.66
CA ASP A 292 33.37 2.20 25.91
C ASP A 292 32.99 2.19 24.41
N SER A 293 33.82 2.83 23.56
CA SER A 293 33.61 2.96 22.11
C SER A 293 33.60 1.64 21.32
N THR A 294 34.05 0.54 21.92
CA THR A 294 34.21 -0.77 21.27
C THR A 294 33.71 -1.93 22.12
N THR A 295 33.32 -1.71 23.37
CA THR A 295 32.96 -2.78 24.30
C THR A 295 31.51 -2.65 24.75
N VAL A 296 30.72 -3.68 24.47
CA VAL A 296 29.35 -3.83 24.96
C VAL A 296 29.23 -5.06 25.86
N VAL A 297 28.34 -4.98 26.83
CA VAL A 297 28.00 -6.09 27.73
C VAL A 297 26.67 -6.66 27.30
N MET A 298 26.66 -7.96 26.99
CA MET A 298 25.50 -8.76 26.63
C MET A 298 24.73 -9.22 27.88
N SER A 299 23.43 -9.45 27.73
CA SER A 299 22.57 -10.01 28.79
C SER A 299 22.78 -11.51 29.03
N ALA A 300 23.48 -12.20 28.14
CA ALA A 300 23.85 -13.61 28.26
C ALA A 300 25.33 -13.81 27.92
N THR A 301 25.92 -14.87 28.47
CA THR A 301 27.30 -15.25 28.18
C THR A 301 27.41 -15.90 26.80
N ALA A 302 28.45 -15.56 26.04
CA ALA A 302 28.74 -16.25 24.79
C ALA A 302 29.10 -17.72 25.05
N THR A 303 28.66 -18.60 24.15
CA THR A 303 28.89 -20.06 24.24
C THR A 303 30.23 -20.50 23.66
N GLY A 304 30.97 -19.58 23.03
CA GLY A 304 32.27 -19.80 22.43
C GLY A 304 33.01 -18.48 22.20
N ALA A 305 34.26 -18.56 21.74
CA ALA A 305 35.07 -17.41 21.37
C ALA A 305 35.28 -17.40 19.86
N SER A 306 34.92 -16.32 19.19
CA SER A 306 35.10 -16.14 17.75
C SER A 306 34.96 -14.68 17.35
N SER A 307 35.51 -14.33 16.19
CA SER A 307 35.19 -13.07 15.49
C SER A 307 34.24 -13.36 14.33
N ALA A 308 33.16 -12.61 14.20
CA ALA A 308 32.16 -12.74 13.14
C ALA A 308 31.33 -11.45 13.01
N THR A 309 30.50 -11.36 11.97
CA THR A 309 29.49 -10.30 11.86
C THR A 309 28.32 -10.60 12.79
N THR A 310 27.88 -9.61 13.57
CA THR A 310 26.70 -9.67 14.42
C THR A 310 25.68 -8.63 13.95
N THR A 311 24.42 -9.03 13.87
CA THR A 311 23.29 -8.14 13.56
C THR A 311 22.72 -7.60 14.85
N PHE A 312 22.54 -6.29 14.91
CA PHE A 312 21.96 -5.55 16.03
C PHE A 312 20.63 -4.95 15.59
N THR A 313 19.53 -5.35 16.22
CA THR A 313 18.17 -4.93 15.84
C THR A 313 17.53 -4.11 16.96
N SER A 314 16.74 -3.09 16.57
CA SER A 314 16.12 -2.12 17.46
C SER A 314 14.71 -1.75 17.01
N ILE A 315 13.80 -1.54 17.97
CA ILE A 315 12.43 -1.02 17.75
C ILE A 315 12.30 0.51 17.88
N ASN A 316 13.28 1.16 18.52
CA ASN A 316 13.20 2.58 18.91
C ASN A 316 14.25 3.46 18.18
N GLY A 317 14.56 3.15 16.92
CA GLY A 317 15.63 3.79 16.14
C GLY A 317 17.05 3.32 16.49
N ILE A 318 18.03 3.75 15.72
CA ILE A 318 19.45 3.41 15.86
C ILE A 318 20.24 4.72 15.93
N PRO A 319 21.02 4.98 17.00
CA PRO A 319 21.75 6.22 17.16
C PRO A 319 22.55 6.58 15.90
N THR A 320 22.41 7.84 15.45
CA THR A 320 23.09 8.41 14.27
C THR A 320 22.71 7.83 12.90
N VAL A 321 21.98 6.71 12.86
CA VAL A 321 21.59 5.99 11.62
C VAL A 321 20.14 6.26 11.25
N CYS A 322 19.21 6.09 12.19
CA CYS A 322 17.79 6.37 11.97
C CYS A 322 17.03 6.71 13.26
N ASN A 323 16.02 7.57 13.15
CA ASN A 323 15.00 7.74 14.18
C ASN A 323 13.75 6.95 13.77
N MET A 324 13.08 6.35 14.75
CA MET A 324 11.82 5.64 14.50
C MET A 324 10.79 5.99 15.56
N THR A 325 9.53 6.06 15.15
CA THR A 325 8.38 6.05 16.05
C THR A 325 7.58 4.78 15.77
N GLU A 326 7.20 4.06 16.84
CA GLU A 326 6.41 2.83 16.74
C GLU A 326 5.00 3.11 16.20
N PHE A 327 4.32 2.05 15.75
CA PHE A 327 2.93 2.17 15.32
C PHE A 327 2.10 2.61 16.51
N THR A 328 1.43 3.75 16.36
CA THR A 328 0.54 4.28 17.39
C THR A 328 -0.83 4.46 16.78
N ASP A 329 -1.88 4.05 17.48
CA ASP A 329 -3.23 4.31 17.01
C ASP A 329 -3.53 5.81 17.15
N LYS A 330 -3.75 6.46 16.01
CA LYS A 330 -4.20 7.86 15.93
C LYS A 330 -5.68 7.95 15.59
N ASN A 331 -6.42 6.85 15.55
CA ASN A 331 -7.83 6.84 15.21
C ASN A 331 -8.75 7.18 16.39
N ASP A 332 -8.93 8.46 16.74
CA ASP A 332 -10.13 8.84 17.52
C ASP A 332 -11.35 9.03 16.58
N MET A 333 -11.61 8.03 15.73
CA MET A 333 -12.71 8.05 14.76
C MET A 333 -14.05 7.80 15.46
N LYS A 334 -14.54 8.81 16.18
CA LYS A 334 -15.82 8.76 16.91
C LYS A 334 -16.68 9.95 16.50
N ARG A 335 -18.00 9.79 16.62
CA ARG A 335 -18.96 10.90 16.44
C ARG A 335 -18.69 12.11 17.37
N LEU A 336 -17.92 11.90 18.44
CA LEU A 336 -17.44 12.90 19.40
C LEU A 336 -15.90 13.02 19.45
N GLY A 337 -15.21 12.34 18.54
CA GLY A 337 -13.74 12.32 18.45
C GLY A 337 -13.23 13.48 17.60
N ASP A 338 -12.06 13.33 17.02
CA ASP A 338 -11.42 14.41 16.26
C ASP A 338 -12.04 14.57 14.88
N TYR A 339 -12.32 13.44 14.23
CA TYR A 339 -13.01 13.37 12.94
C TYR A 339 -14.00 12.19 12.86
N TYR A 340 -14.95 12.31 11.94
CA TYR A 340 -15.91 11.25 11.62
C TYR A 340 -16.12 11.16 10.11
N THR A 341 -16.22 9.95 9.56
CA THR A 341 -16.39 9.73 8.13
C THR A 341 -17.78 9.17 7.82
N ILE A 342 -18.35 9.60 6.69
CA ILE A 342 -19.48 8.93 6.04
C ILE A 342 -18.93 8.29 4.78
N GLY A 343 -18.45 7.05 4.90
CA GLY A 343 -17.74 6.36 3.83
C GLY A 343 -18.56 6.21 2.54
N ASP A 344 -19.88 5.99 2.66
CA ASP A 344 -20.78 5.88 1.52
C ASP A 344 -20.84 7.14 0.66
N GLU A 345 -20.78 8.32 1.28
CA GLU A 345 -20.81 9.61 0.59
C GLU A 345 -19.41 10.19 0.33
N GLY A 346 -18.36 9.63 0.94
CA GLY A 346 -17.00 10.17 0.87
C GLY A 346 -16.82 11.48 1.65
N ARG A 347 -17.65 11.74 2.68
CA ARG A 347 -17.54 12.95 3.50
C ARG A 347 -16.71 12.71 4.76
N ILE A 348 -15.84 13.64 5.08
CA ILE A 348 -15.08 13.65 6.34
C ILE A 348 -15.43 14.92 7.11
N PHE A 349 -15.93 14.75 8.33
CA PHE A 349 -16.32 15.81 9.23
C PHE A 349 -15.25 16.00 10.31
N PHE A 350 -14.91 17.25 10.58
CA PHE A 350 -13.92 17.62 11.59
C PHE A 350 -14.60 18.31 12.78
N GLN A 351 -14.21 17.94 14.00
CA GLN A 351 -14.82 18.46 15.22
C GLN A 351 -13.82 19.21 16.10
N LYS A 352 -12.72 18.56 16.51
CA LYS A 352 -11.74 19.14 17.45
C LYS A 352 -10.45 19.54 16.75
N GLU A 353 -9.81 18.60 16.08
CA GLU A 353 -8.63 18.86 15.26
C GLU A 353 -9.09 19.21 13.85
N TYR A 354 -8.96 20.48 13.50
CA TYR A 354 -9.33 21.01 12.19
C TYR A 354 -8.21 21.91 11.66
N PRO A 355 -8.09 22.08 10.34
CA PRO A 355 -6.99 22.83 9.76
C PRO A 355 -7.02 24.32 10.10
N TYR A 356 -5.82 24.91 10.28
CA TYR A 356 -5.67 26.32 10.60
C TYR A 356 -6.06 27.27 9.45
N HIS A 357 -5.93 26.82 8.20
CA HIS A 357 -6.29 27.57 6.99
C HIS A 357 -7.16 26.76 6.04
N THR A 358 -7.76 27.42 5.05
CA THR A 358 -8.76 26.81 4.16
C THR A 358 -8.17 26.18 2.90
N ARG A 359 -6.98 26.59 2.46
CA ARG A 359 -6.38 26.12 1.19
C ARG A 359 -5.40 24.98 1.41
N ASN A 360 -5.54 23.91 0.63
CA ASN A 360 -4.73 22.68 0.67
C ASN A 360 -4.50 22.20 2.11
N SER A 361 -5.53 22.27 2.93
CA SER A 361 -5.37 22.21 4.37
C SER A 361 -5.58 20.82 4.94
N VAL A 362 -6.09 19.91 4.12
CA VAL A 362 -6.21 18.49 4.42
C VAL A 362 -5.54 17.70 3.30
N VAL A 363 -4.75 16.69 3.66
CA VAL A 363 -4.22 15.68 2.75
C VAL A 363 -4.77 14.32 3.16
N VAL A 364 -5.40 13.61 2.24
CA VAL A 364 -6.02 12.31 2.51
C VAL A 364 -5.46 11.25 1.58
N THR A 365 -5.11 10.10 2.15
CA THR A 365 -4.88 8.86 1.42
C THR A 365 -5.87 7.82 1.91
N TYR A 366 -6.61 7.19 1.00
CA TYR A 366 -7.73 6.33 1.34
C TYR A 366 -7.97 5.23 0.31
N ILE A 367 -8.61 4.15 0.76
CA ILE A 367 -9.08 3.07 -0.12
C ILE A 367 -10.54 3.35 -0.45
N ALA A 368 -10.83 3.56 -1.73
CA ALA A 368 -12.20 3.62 -2.25
C ALA A 368 -12.50 2.40 -3.11
N GLY A 369 -13.75 1.95 -3.08
CA GLY A 369 -14.20 0.83 -3.88
C GLY A 369 -15.28 0.02 -3.19
N SER A 370 -16.04 -0.74 -3.98
CA SER A 370 -17.03 -1.66 -3.44
C SER A 370 -16.36 -2.98 -3.04
N GLY A 371 -16.78 -3.60 -1.94
CA GLY A 371 -16.35 -4.96 -1.62
C GLY A 371 -16.91 -6.04 -2.55
N ARG A 372 -17.84 -5.66 -3.44
CA ARG A 372 -18.53 -6.55 -4.38
C ARG A 372 -18.76 -5.86 -5.71
N VAL A 373 -18.52 -6.59 -6.80
CA VAL A 373 -18.82 -6.14 -8.16
C VAL A 373 -20.28 -6.50 -8.47
N PRO A 374 -21.16 -5.52 -8.77
CA PRO A 374 -22.52 -5.83 -9.19
C PRO A 374 -22.53 -6.57 -10.53
N ALA A 375 -23.45 -7.52 -10.70
CA ALA A 375 -23.58 -8.29 -11.94
C ALA A 375 -23.70 -7.42 -13.21
N ALA A 376 -24.38 -6.27 -13.11
CA ALA A 376 -24.50 -5.33 -14.23
C ALA A 376 -23.15 -4.72 -14.67
N ILE A 377 -22.20 -4.55 -13.75
CA ILE A 377 -20.85 -4.05 -14.07
C ILE A 377 -20.02 -5.16 -14.69
N HIS A 378 -20.13 -6.37 -14.15
CA HIS A 378 -19.50 -7.56 -14.74
C HIS A 378 -19.97 -7.78 -16.19
N GLU A 379 -21.28 -7.73 -16.43
CA GLU A 379 -21.85 -7.87 -17.78
C GLU A 379 -21.38 -6.75 -18.71
N ALA A 380 -21.39 -5.49 -18.25
CA ALA A 380 -20.95 -4.35 -19.06
C ALA A 380 -19.45 -4.42 -19.39
N ALA A 381 -18.60 -4.82 -18.44
CA ALA A 381 -17.17 -5.02 -18.67
C ALA A 381 -16.93 -6.14 -19.69
N THR A 382 -17.61 -7.28 -19.53
CA THR A 382 -17.52 -8.42 -20.45
C THR A 382 -17.92 -8.02 -21.88
N LYS A 383 -19.04 -7.29 -22.04
CA LYS A 383 -19.49 -6.75 -23.34
C LYS A 383 -18.45 -5.83 -24.00
N LEU A 384 -17.81 -4.95 -23.22
CA LEU A 384 -16.79 -4.04 -23.75
C LEU A 384 -15.51 -4.76 -24.15
N VAL A 385 -15.07 -5.78 -23.39
CA VAL A 385 -13.93 -6.63 -23.77
C VAL A 385 -14.22 -7.38 -25.06
N CYS A 386 -15.39 -8.00 -25.17
CA CYS A 386 -15.84 -8.66 -26.40
C CYS A 386 -15.83 -7.71 -27.59
N ALA A 387 -16.32 -6.48 -27.41
CA ALA A 387 -16.31 -5.47 -28.46
C ALA A 387 -14.88 -5.09 -28.91
N GLU A 388 -13.93 -4.93 -27.98
CA GLU A 388 -12.54 -4.64 -28.35
C GLU A 388 -11.84 -5.82 -29.03
N ILE A 389 -12.15 -7.06 -28.66
CA ILE A 389 -11.65 -8.27 -29.36
C ILE A 389 -12.20 -8.31 -30.79
N LEU A 390 -13.51 -8.10 -30.97
CA LEU A 390 -14.17 -8.08 -32.29
C LEU A 390 -13.66 -6.93 -33.19
N ARG A 391 -13.15 -5.85 -32.60
CA ARG A 391 -12.54 -4.73 -33.34
C ARG A 391 -11.11 -5.05 -33.79
N HIS A 392 -10.38 -5.82 -33.00
CA HIS A 392 -8.99 -6.18 -33.26
C HIS A 392 -8.84 -7.35 -34.25
N ASP A 393 -9.81 -8.26 -34.33
CA ASP A 393 -9.75 -9.40 -35.24
C ASP A 393 -10.32 -9.05 -36.63
N ASP A 394 -9.44 -8.95 -37.63
CA ASP A 394 -9.78 -8.80 -39.04
C ASP A 394 -9.99 -10.21 -39.64
N GLN A 395 -11.25 -10.63 -39.72
CA GLN A 395 -11.80 -11.74 -40.54
C GLN A 395 -11.73 -13.21 -40.07
N THR A 396 -11.37 -13.60 -38.83
CA THR A 396 -11.29 -15.05 -38.50
C THR A 396 -12.21 -15.63 -37.41
N ILE A 397 -12.91 -14.82 -36.61
CA ILE A 397 -14.03 -15.33 -35.79
C ILE A 397 -15.26 -15.60 -36.70
N LEU A 398 -15.23 -16.74 -37.39
CA LEU A 398 -16.40 -17.39 -37.98
C LEU A 398 -17.28 -17.91 -36.84
N ILE A 399 -18.13 -17.04 -36.29
CA ILE A 399 -19.23 -17.46 -35.42
C ILE A 399 -20.13 -18.35 -36.26
N ALA A 400 -20.16 -19.64 -35.95
CA ALA A 400 -20.93 -20.63 -36.67
C ALA A 400 -22.41 -20.51 -36.29
N GLU A 401 -23.16 -19.60 -36.92
CA GLU A 401 -24.62 -19.60 -36.77
C GLU A 401 -25.36 -19.38 -38.10
N THR A 402 -26.38 -20.24 -38.30
CA THR A 402 -27.18 -20.33 -39.51
C THR A 402 -28.37 -19.37 -39.41
N GLY A 403 -28.31 -18.24 -40.11
CA GLY A 403 -29.49 -17.41 -40.45
C GLY A 403 -29.47 -15.98 -39.89
N GLY A 404 -29.58 -15.00 -40.81
CA GLY A 404 -29.79 -13.58 -40.48
C GLY A 404 -28.52 -12.83 -40.04
N ASN A 405 -27.57 -12.63 -40.96
CA ASN A 405 -26.26 -12.03 -40.65
C ASN A 405 -26.39 -10.55 -40.21
N ILE A 406 -26.29 -10.32 -38.90
CA ILE A 406 -25.87 -9.03 -38.35
C ILE A 406 -24.36 -8.91 -38.60
N SER A 407 -23.92 -7.80 -39.21
CA SER A 407 -22.51 -7.57 -39.51
C SER A 407 -21.67 -7.44 -38.22
N ILE A 408 -20.37 -7.75 -38.30
CA ILE A 408 -19.44 -7.60 -37.15
C ILE A 408 -19.49 -6.18 -36.59
N LYS A 409 -19.61 -5.19 -37.48
CA LYS A 409 -19.78 -3.78 -37.09
C LYS A 409 -21.05 -3.55 -36.29
N GLU A 410 -22.18 -4.08 -36.73
CA GLU A 410 -23.45 -3.96 -36.00
C GLU A 410 -23.38 -4.68 -34.64
N LYS A 411 -22.73 -5.85 -34.55
CA LYS A 411 -22.50 -6.53 -33.26
C LYS A 411 -21.63 -5.68 -32.31
N TYR A 412 -20.54 -5.11 -32.82
CA TYR A 412 -19.68 -4.19 -32.08
C TYR A 412 -20.48 -2.98 -31.54
N ASP A 413 -21.26 -2.35 -32.42
CA ASP A 413 -22.06 -1.18 -32.07
C ASP A 413 -23.14 -1.51 -31.03
N ILE A 414 -23.79 -2.67 -31.12
CA ILE A 414 -24.79 -3.15 -30.15
C ILE A 414 -24.13 -3.38 -28.78
N LEU A 415 -23.08 -4.21 -28.71
CA LEU A 415 -22.40 -4.53 -27.44
C LEU A 415 -21.90 -3.29 -26.73
N ARG A 416 -21.26 -2.38 -27.48
CA ARG A 416 -20.73 -1.13 -26.95
C ARG A 416 -21.84 -0.21 -26.45
N LYS A 417 -22.94 -0.09 -27.19
CA LYS A 417 -24.09 0.74 -26.80
C LYS A 417 -24.75 0.22 -25.54
N GLU A 418 -25.08 -1.06 -25.48
CA GLU A 418 -25.71 -1.67 -24.30
C GLU A 418 -24.84 -1.56 -23.05
N ALA A 419 -23.53 -1.78 -23.20
CA ALA A 419 -22.59 -1.63 -22.09
C ALA A 419 -22.57 -0.20 -21.56
N PHE A 420 -22.52 0.80 -22.44
CA PHE A 420 -22.53 2.21 -22.02
C PHE A 420 -23.86 2.67 -21.43
N GLU A 421 -25.00 2.20 -21.93
CA GLU A 421 -26.31 2.46 -21.32
C GLU A 421 -26.37 1.87 -19.90
N THR A 422 -25.86 0.66 -19.73
CA THR A 422 -25.76 0.01 -18.42
C THR A 422 -24.87 0.81 -17.47
N LEU A 423 -23.69 1.24 -17.91
CA LEU A 423 -22.77 2.03 -17.11
C LEU A 423 -23.33 3.40 -16.75
N SER A 424 -24.01 4.07 -17.69
CA SER A 424 -24.66 5.36 -17.43
C SER A 424 -25.81 5.23 -16.42
N SER A 425 -26.50 4.09 -16.36
CA SER A 425 -27.52 3.85 -15.33
C SER A 425 -26.93 3.64 -13.92
N LYS A 426 -25.63 3.31 -13.85
CA LYS A 426 -24.88 3.06 -12.61
C LYS A 426 -23.92 4.18 -12.26
N SER A 427 -23.87 5.25 -13.05
CA SER A 427 -23.02 6.40 -12.75
C SER A 427 -23.58 7.18 -11.57
N ASP A 428 -22.72 7.49 -10.61
CA ASP A 428 -23.11 8.33 -9.49
C ASP A 428 -23.16 9.80 -9.94
N ILE A 429 -24.25 10.49 -9.61
CA ILE A 429 -24.40 11.92 -9.89
C ILE A 429 -23.96 12.68 -8.64
N VAL A 430 -22.77 13.27 -8.69
CA VAL A 430 -22.29 14.18 -7.64
C VAL A 430 -22.92 15.55 -7.88
N TYR A 431 -23.91 15.90 -7.05
CA TYR A 431 -24.40 17.27 -7.00
C TYR A 431 -23.49 18.07 -6.06
N PHE A 432 -22.68 18.95 -6.63
CA PHE A 432 -22.13 20.07 -5.88
C PHE A 432 -23.27 21.06 -5.65
N ILE A 433 -23.70 21.19 -4.39
CA ILE A 433 -24.61 22.26 -3.99
C ILE A 433 -23.70 23.44 -3.68
N ASP A 434 -23.71 24.45 -4.57
CA ASP A 434 -23.09 25.76 -4.32
C ASP A 434 -23.78 26.50 -3.16
#